data_AF-A0A2N1MQA3-F1
#
_entry.id   AF-A0A2N1MQA3-F1
#
_cell.length_a   1.000
_cell.length_b   1.000
_cell.length_c   1.000
_cell.angle_alpha   90.00
_cell.angle_beta   90.00
_cell.angle_gamma   90.00
#
_symmetry.space_group_name_H-M   'P 1'
#
loop_
_entity.id
_entity.type
_entity.pdbx_description
1 polymer ?
#
loop_
_entity_poly.entity_id
_entity_poly.type
_entity_poly.pdbx_seq_one_letter_code
_entity_poly.pdbx_strand_id
1 'polypeptide(L)'
;MKCSICEKSTTQRCSRCHTKYYCSKSCQKKDYSNHVQECPSKSVNILVDYVYKDLIPIDNAVRYEYGFYNCMHPGELSKLLGLYQGLIKYLNCSKSQLHSWWESGNLAFHI
;
A
#
# COMPACT_ATOMS: atom_id res chain seq x y z
N MET A 1 8.19 -21.00 -6.14
CA MET A 1 8.18 -20.29 -4.84
C MET A 1 7.66 -21.21 -3.76
N LYS A 2 7.97 -20.94 -2.49
CA LYS A 2 7.62 -21.79 -1.35
C LYS A 2 6.68 -21.05 -0.40
N CYS A 3 5.78 -21.79 0.24
CA CYS A 3 4.91 -21.27 1.29
C CYS A 3 5.74 -20.77 2.48
N SER A 4 5.47 -19.56 2.97
CA SER A 4 6.21 -18.95 4.10
C SER A 4 6.00 -19.65 5.46
N ILE A 5 5.13 -20.65 5.56
CA ILE A 5 4.81 -21.37 6.81
C ILE A 5 5.19 -22.85 6.78
N CYS A 6 5.01 -23.52 5.65
CA CYS A 6 5.22 -24.98 5.55
C CYS A 6 6.11 -25.39 4.38
N GLU A 7 6.71 -24.41 3.69
CA GLU A 7 7.67 -24.58 2.60
C GLU A 7 7.20 -25.34 1.35
N LYS A 8 5.96 -25.83 1.32
CA LYS A 8 5.37 -26.46 0.14
C LYS A 8 5.42 -25.52 -1.07
N SER A 9 5.71 -26.09 -2.23
CA SER A 9 5.68 -25.37 -3.51
C SER A 9 4.30 -24.76 -3.75
N THR A 10 4.25 -23.47 -4.07
CA THR A 10 3.01 -22.75 -4.35
C THR A 10 3.24 -21.58 -5.30
N THR A 11 2.19 -21.23 -6.05
CA THR A 11 2.07 -20.01 -6.87
C THR A 11 1.09 -19.01 -6.26
N GLN A 12 0.31 -19.43 -5.27
CA GLN A 12 -0.67 -18.59 -4.58
C GLN A 12 0.04 -17.55 -3.72
N ARG A 13 -0.47 -16.32 -3.76
CA ARG A 13 0.07 -15.16 -3.05
C ARG A 13 -0.95 -14.63 -2.05
N CYS A 14 -0.49 -13.84 -1.08
CA CYS A 14 -1.38 -13.07 -0.22
C CYS A 14 -2.37 -12.28 -1.08
N SER A 15 -3.67 -12.47 -0.83
CA SER A 15 -4.73 -11.82 -1.61
C SER A 15 -4.81 -10.30 -1.46
N ARG A 16 -4.08 -9.72 -0.49
CA ARG A 16 -4.01 -8.28 -0.25
C ARG A 16 -2.82 -7.65 -0.94
N CYS A 17 -1.61 -8.06 -0.56
CA CYS A 17 -0.38 -7.42 -1.02
C CYS A 17 0.30 -8.14 -2.19
N HIS A 18 -0.06 -9.40 -2.47
CA HIS A 18 0.57 -10.26 -3.48
C HIS A 18 2.10 -10.44 -3.34
N THR A 19 2.70 -10.09 -2.19
CA THR A 19 4.15 -10.16 -1.96
C THR A 19 4.60 -11.50 -1.36
N LYS A 20 3.90 -12.01 -0.33
CA LYS A 20 4.19 -13.31 0.30
C LYS A 20 3.43 -14.46 -0.34
N TYR A 21 4.00 -15.67 -0.24
CA TYR A 21 3.47 -16.90 -0.82
C TYR A 21 2.89 -17.82 0.26
N TYR A 22 1.70 -18.35 0.02
CA TYR A 22 1.04 -19.29 0.92
C TYR A 22 0.43 -20.44 0.12
N CYS A 23 0.56 -21.69 0.59
CA CYS A 23 -0.08 -22.81 -0.10
C CYS A 23 -1.59 -22.91 0.18
N SER A 24 -2.09 -22.22 1.22
CA SER A 24 -3.51 -22.20 1.59
C SER A 24 -3.87 -20.98 2.44
N LYS A 25 -5.17 -20.67 2.52
CA LYS A 25 -5.73 -19.64 3.42
C LYS A 25 -5.39 -19.91 4.89
N SER A 26 -5.23 -21.17 5.29
CA SER A 26 -4.83 -21.55 6.65
C SER A 26 -3.39 -21.11 6.95
N CYS A 27 -2.46 -21.34 6.02
CA CYS A 27 -1.08 -20.87 6.18
C CYS A 27 -1.01 -19.33 6.21
N GLN A 28 -1.78 -18.66 5.35
CA GLN A 28 -1.86 -17.18 5.39
C GLN A 28 -2.39 -16.67 6.74
N LYS A 29 -3.46 -17.29 7.29
CA LYS A 29 -3.99 -16.91 8.61
C LYS A 29 -3.00 -17.15 9.74
N LYS A 30 -2.23 -18.24 9.70
CA LYS A 30 -1.17 -18.53 10.69
C LYS A 30 -0.08 -17.46 10.69
N ASP A 31 0.28 -16.96 9.52
CA ASP A 31 1.30 -15.91 9.37
C ASP A 31 0.74 -14.49 9.59
N TYR A 32 -0.59 -14.33 9.62
CA TYR A 32 -1.22 -13.00 9.50
C TYR A 32 -0.77 -12.03 10.59
N SER A 33 -0.62 -12.46 11.84
CA SER A 33 -0.14 -11.60 12.93
C SER A 33 1.25 -11.03 12.68
N ASN A 34 2.12 -11.77 12.00
CA ASN A 34 3.47 -11.32 11.66
C ASN A 34 3.45 -10.54 10.34
N HIS A 35 2.71 -11.05 9.35
CA HIS A 35 2.64 -10.47 8.02
C HIS A 35 1.88 -9.15 7.98
N VAL A 36 0.88 -8.92 8.85
CA VAL A 36 0.01 -7.74 8.80
C VAL A 36 0.79 -6.41 8.84
N GLN A 37 1.87 -6.36 9.63
CA GLN A 37 2.76 -5.19 9.74
C GLN A 37 3.46 -4.85 8.41
N GLU A 38 3.67 -5.87 7.57
CA GLU A 38 4.30 -5.75 6.24
C GLU A 38 3.28 -5.91 5.11
N CYS A 39 1.99 -6.08 5.43
CA CYS A 39 0.92 -6.33 4.48
C CYS A 39 0.19 -5.01 4.19
N PRO A 40 0.61 -4.26 3.16
CA PRO A 40 -0.03 -2.99 2.81
C PRO A 40 -1.55 -3.15 2.65
N SER A 41 -2.31 -2.18 3.15
CA SER A 41 -3.76 -2.13 2.96
C SER A 41 -4.16 -2.14 1.49
N LYS A 42 -5.45 -2.40 1.24
CA LYS A 42 -6.01 -2.29 -0.11
C LYS A 42 -5.87 -0.87 -0.67
N SER A 43 -6.02 0.15 0.16
CA SER A 43 -5.94 1.57 -0.23
C SER A 43 -4.55 1.99 -0.71
N VAL A 44 -3.45 1.60 -0.06
CA VAL A 44 -2.11 1.96 -0.58
C VAL A 44 -1.82 1.33 -1.93
N ASN A 45 -2.33 0.11 -2.17
CA ASN A 45 -2.21 -0.53 -3.47
C ASN A 45 -2.98 0.23 -4.55
N ILE A 46 -4.17 0.72 -4.22
CA ILE A 46 -4.98 1.56 -5.11
C ILE A 46 -4.29 2.92 -5.36
N LEU A 47 -3.73 3.56 -4.33
CA LEU A 47 -2.96 4.81 -4.47
C LEU A 47 -1.81 4.64 -5.47
N VAL A 48 -1.04 3.55 -5.33
CA VAL A 48 0.10 3.27 -6.21
C VAL A 48 -0.35 3.11 -7.67
N ASP A 49 -1.49 2.46 -7.90
CA ASP A 49 -2.07 2.33 -9.25
C ASP A 49 -2.43 3.71 -9.85
N TYR A 50 -3.09 4.58 -9.07
CA TYR A 50 -3.37 5.97 -9.46
C TYR A 50 -2.09 6.77 -9.77
N VAL A 51 -1.05 6.62 -8.94
CA VAL A 51 0.26 7.25 -9.11
C VAL A 51 0.92 6.84 -10.43
N TYR A 52 0.92 5.55 -10.76
CA TYR A 52 1.49 5.06 -12.02
C TYR A 52 0.68 5.48 -13.25
N LYS A 53 -0.65 5.55 -13.12
CA LYS A 53 -1.55 6.00 -14.18
C LYS A 53 -1.63 7.53 -14.34
N ASP A 54 -1.03 8.27 -13.41
CA ASP A 54 -1.12 9.74 -13.35
C ASP A 54 -2.57 10.24 -13.28
N LEU A 55 -3.36 9.60 -12.41
CA LEU A 55 -4.78 9.89 -12.21
C LEU A 55 -5.04 10.30 -10.76
N ILE A 56 -5.90 11.30 -10.57
CA ILE A 56 -6.32 11.72 -9.23
C ILE A 56 -7.20 10.62 -8.61
N PRO A 57 -6.92 10.15 -7.38
CA PRO A 57 -7.73 9.13 -6.73
C PRO A 57 -9.18 9.58 -6.50
N ILE A 58 -10.13 8.74 -6.91
CA ILE A 58 -11.57 8.92 -6.61
C ILE A 58 -12.07 8.00 -5.49
N ASP A 59 -11.27 7.01 -5.09
CA ASP A 59 -11.62 6.07 -4.02
C ASP A 59 -11.60 6.76 -2.64
N ASN A 60 -12.69 6.64 -1.89
CA ASN A 60 -12.85 7.35 -0.60
C ASN A 60 -11.81 6.92 0.45
N ALA A 61 -11.41 5.64 0.48
CA ALA A 61 -10.41 5.18 1.44
C ALA A 61 -9.04 5.79 1.10
N VAL A 62 -8.65 5.76 -0.17
CA VAL A 62 -7.42 6.43 -0.59
C VAL A 62 -7.44 7.92 -0.25
N ARG A 63 -8.55 8.59 -0.53
CA ARG A 63 -8.66 10.04 -0.30
C ARG A 63 -8.58 10.43 1.18
N TYR A 64 -9.13 9.61 2.06
CA TYR A 64 -9.04 9.81 3.50
C TYR A 64 -7.65 9.52 4.05
N GLU A 65 -7.14 8.33 3.79
CA GLU A 65 -5.90 7.85 4.41
C GLU A 65 -4.68 8.64 3.93
N TYR A 66 -4.67 9.04 2.66
CA TYR A 66 -3.54 9.72 2.03
C TYR A 66 -3.80 11.21 1.82
N GLY A 67 -4.69 11.80 2.61
CA GLY A 67 -4.80 13.26 2.76
C GLY A 67 -5.47 14.01 1.62
N PHE A 68 -5.96 13.37 0.57
CA PHE A 68 -6.64 14.06 -0.54
C PHE A 68 -7.97 14.72 -0.15
N TYR A 69 -8.63 14.28 0.94
CA TYR A 69 -9.81 15.00 1.47
C TYR A 69 -9.46 16.38 2.06
N ASN A 70 -8.19 16.61 2.41
CA ASN A 70 -7.75 17.89 2.95
C ASN A 70 -7.45 18.91 1.83
N CYS A 71 -7.45 18.49 0.56
CA CYS A 71 -7.27 19.37 -0.58
C CYS A 71 -8.59 20.09 -0.92
N MET A 72 -8.60 21.41 -0.80
CA MET A 72 -9.75 22.27 -1.08
C MET A 72 -9.81 22.69 -2.55
N HIS A 73 -8.69 22.63 -3.27
CA HIS A 73 -8.58 23.06 -4.66
C HIS A 73 -8.02 21.97 -5.58
N PRO A 74 -8.45 21.90 -6.86
CA PRO A 74 -7.93 20.91 -7.81
C PRO A 74 -6.39 20.93 -7.95
N GLY A 75 -5.78 22.11 -7.86
CA GLY A 75 -4.33 22.24 -7.91
C GLY A 75 -3.60 21.58 -6.74
N GLU A 76 -4.23 21.46 -5.57
CA GLU A 76 -3.66 20.76 -4.41
C GLU A 76 -3.70 19.25 -4.60
N LEU A 77 -4.75 18.72 -5.21
CA LEU A 77 -4.85 17.29 -5.55
C LEU A 77 -3.72 16.89 -6.49
N SER A 78 -3.45 17.69 -7.52
CA SER A 78 -2.34 17.45 -8.45
C SER A 78 -0.97 17.53 -7.76
N LYS A 79 -0.77 18.52 -6.86
CA LYS A 79 0.47 18.63 -6.09
C LYS A 79 0.68 17.42 -5.17
N LEU A 80 -0.37 16.98 -4.47
CA LEU A 80 -0.32 15.82 -3.58
C LEU A 80 -0.08 14.52 -4.36
N LEU A 81 -0.71 14.34 -5.53
CA LEU A 81 -0.40 13.22 -6.42
C LEU A 81 1.07 13.26 -6.87
N GLY A 82 1.57 14.45 -7.25
CA GLY A 82 2.97 14.66 -7.63
C GLY A 82 3.95 14.31 -6.50
N LEU A 83 3.60 14.61 -5.26
CA LEU A 83 4.38 14.21 -4.08
C LEU A 83 4.45 12.68 -3.93
N TYR A 84 3.32 11.97 -4.07
CA TYR A 84 3.32 10.51 -4.05
C TYR A 84 4.04 9.90 -5.26
N GLN A 85 4.00 10.54 -6.43
CA GLN A 85 4.85 10.18 -7.57
C GLN A 85 6.33 10.31 -7.23
N GLY A 86 6.73 11.42 -6.59
CA GLY A 86 8.07 11.64 -6.04
C GLY A 86 8.55 10.46 -5.19
N LEU A 87 7.77 10.16 -4.15
CA LEU A 87 8.07 9.11 -3.18
C LEU A 87 8.16 7.72 -3.83
N ILE A 88 7.17 7.34 -4.65
CA ILE A 88 7.05 5.98 -5.18
C ILE A 88 7.96 5.75 -6.38
N LYS A 89 7.97 6.67 -7.36
CA LYS A 89 8.67 6.48 -8.64
C LYS A 89 10.14 6.82 -8.57
N TYR A 90 10.53 7.79 -7.74
CA TYR A 90 11.89 8.34 -7.75
C TYR A 90 12.66 8.04 -6.45
N LEU A 91 11.99 8.03 -5.31
CA LEU A 91 12.62 7.73 -4.01
C LEU A 91 12.45 6.26 -3.58
N ASN A 92 11.81 5.42 -4.40
CA ASN A 92 11.57 3.99 -4.15
C ASN A 92 10.90 3.70 -2.79
N CYS A 93 10.04 4.62 -2.31
CA CYS A 93 9.25 4.41 -1.11
C CYS A 93 8.32 3.20 -1.31
N SER A 94 8.47 2.18 -0.46
CA SER A 94 7.69 0.96 -0.59
C SER A 94 6.24 1.15 -0.13
N LYS A 95 5.34 0.31 -0.64
CA LYS A 95 3.92 0.33 -0.25
C LYS A 95 3.71 0.11 1.25
N SER A 96 4.46 -0.82 1.83
CA SER A 96 4.42 -1.12 3.27
C SER A 96 4.91 0.07 4.09
N GLN A 97 5.99 0.74 3.65
CA GLN A 97 6.51 1.93 4.31
C GLN A 97 5.53 3.11 4.26
N LEU A 98 4.94 3.38 3.09
CA LEU A 98 3.95 4.45 2.95
C LEU A 98 2.70 4.17 3.81
N HIS A 99 2.30 2.91 3.89
CA HIS A 99 1.17 2.49 4.72
C HIS A 99 1.48 2.60 6.21
N SER A 100 2.66 2.17 6.65
CA SER A 100 3.05 2.25 8.07
C SER A 100 3.17 3.68 8.57
N TRP A 101 3.59 4.62 7.71
CA TRP A 101 3.59 6.05 8.05
C TRP A 101 2.17 6.57 8.31
N TRP A 102 1.20 6.16 7.50
CA TRP A 102 -0.20 6.51 7.74
C TRP A 102 -0.72 5.87 9.04
N GLU A 103 -0.52 4.56 9.23
CA GLU A 103 -0.99 3.84 10.42
C GLU A 103 -0.41 4.41 11.72
N SER A 104 0.85 4.88 11.69
CA SER A 104 1.52 5.49 12.84
C SER A 104 1.21 6.98 13.05
N GLY A 105 0.40 7.59 12.17
CA GLY A 105 0.10 9.03 12.21
C GLY A 105 1.27 9.92 11.80
N ASN A 106 2.36 9.35 11.29
CA ASN A 106 3.59 10.08 10.95
C ASN A 106 3.72 10.42 9.47
N LEU A 107 2.71 10.12 8.64
CA LEU A 107 2.73 10.37 7.20
C LEU A 107 3.18 11.80 6.86
N ALA A 108 2.63 12.80 7.54
CA ALA A 108 2.95 14.21 7.33
C ALA A 108 4.41 14.59 7.68
N PHE A 109 5.11 13.80 8.50
CA PHE A 109 6.52 14.06 8.84
C PHE A 109 7.50 13.47 7.82
N HIS A 110 7.00 12.64 6.90
CA HIS A 110 7.79 11.97 5.87
C HIS A 110 7.52 12.50 4.46
N ILE A 111 6.60 13.46 4.31
CA ILE A 111 6.17 14.03 3.04
C ILE A 111 6.26 15.55 3.02
#